data_AF-A0A1W2EW60-F1
#
_entry.id   AF-A0A1W2EW60-F1
#
_cell.length_a   1.000
_cell.length_b   1.000
_cell.length_c   1.000
_cell.angle_alpha   90.00
_cell.angle_beta   90.00
_cell.angle_gamma   90.00
#
_symmetry.space_group_name_H-M   'P 1'
#
loop_
_entity.id
_entity.type
_entity.pdbx_description
1 polymer ?
#
loop_
_entity_poly.entity_id
_entity_poly.type
_entity_poly.pdbx_seq_one_letter_code
_entity_poly.pdbx_strand_id
1 'polypeptide(L)'
;MKRLFMGYMLFSLVGLSLAYLMVGVYLAWVFDRGVDHLFFVQNFWWLRANFPAAADMSFVILGGGVIAGLGLALAVVSESLSTFGVTHWQSKAELRKNKMLETPGSGFLLAKTAGKTSKAPFICSKQYPPNIVGQC
;
A
#
# COMPACT_ATOMS: atom_id res chain seq x y z
N MET A 1 -10.33 1.12 -3.11
CA MET A 1 -9.76 0.51 -4.33
C MET A 1 -8.86 1.45 -5.14
N LYS A 2 -9.31 2.61 -5.62
CA LYS A 2 -8.51 3.52 -6.48
C LYS A 2 -7.13 3.91 -5.90
N ARG A 3 -7.05 4.19 -4.59
CA ARG A 3 -5.78 4.57 -3.92
C ARG A 3 -4.75 3.43 -3.85
N LEU A 4 -5.21 2.18 -3.75
CA LEU A 4 -4.35 1.00 -3.74
C LEU A 4 -3.76 0.76 -5.13
N PHE A 5 -4.61 0.80 -6.16
CA PHE A 5 -4.18 0.66 -7.55
C PHE A 5 -3.15 1.75 -7.94
N MET A 6 -3.39 2.98 -7.50
CA MET A 6 -2.46 4.09 -7.70
C MET A 6 -1.12 3.89 -6.99
N GLY A 7 -1.13 3.32 -5.77
CA GLY A 7 0.09 2.92 -5.06
C GLY A 7 0.89 1.88 -5.84
N TYR A 8 0.25 0.79 -6.28
CA TYR A 8 0.91 -0.25 -7.08
C TYR A 8 1.51 0.29 -8.38
N MET A 9 0.81 1.16 -9.10
CA MET A 9 1.35 1.79 -10.30
C MET A 9 2.59 2.65 -9.99
N LEU A 10 2.56 3.44 -8.93
CA LEU A 10 3.68 4.31 -8.56
C LEU A 10 4.93 3.49 -8.20
N PHE A 11 4.76 2.46 -7.37
CA PHE A 11 5.87 1.59 -6.97
C PHE A 11 6.42 0.76 -8.14
N SER A 12 5.56 0.32 -9.06
CA SER A 12 6.00 -0.35 -10.29
C SER A 12 6.81 0.59 -11.20
N LEU A 13 6.36 1.84 -11.39
CA LEU A 13 7.09 2.86 -12.15
C LEU A 13 8.47 3.18 -11.53
N VAL A 14 8.52 3.35 -10.21
CA VAL A 14 9.79 3.60 -9.50
C VAL A 14 10.72 2.40 -9.60
N GLY A 15 10.22 1.18 -9.37
CA GLY A 15 11.00 -0.05 -9.49
C GLY A 15 11.55 -0.27 -10.90
N LEU A 16 10.73 0.00 -11.92
CA LEU A 16 11.15 -0.06 -13.33
C LEU A 16 12.23 0.99 -13.65
N SER A 17 12.06 2.22 -13.15
CA SER A 17 13.01 3.31 -13.36
C SER A 17 14.37 3.00 -12.73
N LEU A 18 14.37 2.47 -11.51
CA LEU A 18 15.60 2.07 -10.81
C LEU A 18 16.30 0.90 -11.53
N ALA A 19 15.53 -0.08 -11.99
CA ALA A 19 16.07 -1.19 -12.76
C ALA A 19 16.63 -0.76 -14.12
N TYR A 20 16.03 0.23 -14.78
CA TYR A 20 16.57 0.78 -16.02
C TYR A 20 17.96 1.42 -15.81
N LEU A 21 18.17 2.12 -14.71
CA LEU A 21 19.49 2.63 -14.34
C LEU A 21 20.49 1.49 -14.11
N MET A 22 20.07 0.43 -13.41
CA MET A 22 20.90 -0.77 -13.20
C MET A 22 21.29 -1.45 -14.51
N VAL A 23 20.39 -1.53 -15.50
CA VAL A 23 20.70 -2.05 -16.85
C VAL A 23 21.80 -1.21 -17.50
N GLY A 24 21.71 0.12 -17.43
CA GLY A 24 22.75 1.01 -17.97
C GLY A 24 24.13 0.75 -17.34
N VAL A 25 24.18 0.60 -16.02
CA VAL A 25 25.43 0.28 -15.29
C VAL A 25 25.95 -1.11 -15.68
N TYR A 26 25.08 -2.10 -15.79
CA TYR A 26 25.44 -3.45 -16.20
C TYR A 26 26.05 -3.47 -17.61
N LEU A 27 25.43 -2.78 -18.58
CA LEU A 27 25.99 -2.66 -19.93
C LEU A 27 27.32 -1.91 -19.95
N ALA A 28 27.45 -0.82 -19.19
CA ALA A 28 28.72 -0.10 -19.11
C ALA A 28 29.85 -0.99 -18.59
N TRP A 29 29.55 -1.87 -17.62
CA TRP A 29 30.50 -2.85 -17.10
C TRP A 29 30.84 -3.95 -18.10
N VAL A 30 29.85 -4.50 -18.82
CA VAL A 30 30.06 -5.57 -19.82
C VAL A 30 30.87 -5.08 -21.02
N PHE A 31 30.65 -3.85 -21.47
CA PHE A 31 31.30 -3.30 -22.67
C PHE A 31 32.56 -2.48 -22.37
N ASP A 32 32.92 -2.31 -21.09
CA ASP A 32 34.07 -1.51 -20.61
C ASP A 32 34.21 -0.15 -21.32
N ARG A 33 33.05 0.45 -21.63
CA ARG A 33 32.93 1.73 -22.33
C ARG A 33 31.88 2.57 -21.64
N GLY A 34 32.00 3.89 -21.76
CA GLY A 34 30.97 4.84 -21.36
C GLY A 34 29.74 4.69 -22.25
N VAL A 35 28.91 3.69 -21.96
CA VAL A 35 27.68 3.41 -22.67
C VAL A 35 26.59 4.33 -22.11
N ASP A 36 26.03 5.19 -22.95
CA ASP A 36 24.88 6.02 -22.58
C ASP A 36 23.70 5.14 -22.17
N HIS A 37 22.91 5.55 -21.16
CA HIS A 37 21.75 4.76 -20.72
C HIS A 37 20.73 4.52 -21.85
N LEU A 38 20.64 5.45 -22.80
CA LEU A 38 19.80 5.33 -24.00
C LEU A 38 20.27 4.23 -24.97
N PHE A 39 21.52 3.77 -24.87
CA PHE A 39 22.09 2.74 -25.74
C PHE A 39 21.26 1.47 -25.76
N PHE A 40 20.73 1.04 -24.62
CA PHE A 40 19.89 -0.15 -24.51
C PHE A 40 18.62 -0.04 -25.38
N VAL A 41 17.99 1.15 -25.40
CA VAL A 41 16.75 1.37 -26.15
C VAL A 41 17.04 1.55 -27.64
N GLN A 42 18.09 2.31 -27.98
CA GLN A 42 18.43 2.63 -29.37
C GLN A 42 19.01 1.43 -30.12
N ASN A 43 19.86 0.64 -29.46
CA ASN A 43 20.59 -0.46 -30.06
C ASN A 43 20.03 -1.83 -29.63
N PHE A 44 18.77 -1.88 -29.20
CA PHE A 44 18.14 -3.09 -28.68
C PHE A 44 18.26 -4.28 -29.63
N TRP A 45 17.94 -4.06 -30.92
CA TRP A 45 18.01 -5.11 -31.94
C TRP A 45 19.44 -5.59 -32.19
N TRP A 46 20.40 -4.68 -32.20
CA TRP A 46 21.81 -5.01 -32.37
C TRP A 46 22.36 -5.76 -31.15
N LEU A 47 22.01 -5.34 -29.94
CA LEU A 47 22.39 -6.00 -28.69
C LEU A 47 21.85 -7.44 -28.64
N ARG A 48 20.59 -7.64 -29.03
CA ARG A 48 19.95 -8.96 -29.04
C ARG A 48 20.56 -9.90 -30.07
N ALA A 49 21.01 -9.39 -31.22
CA ALA A 49 21.60 -10.18 -32.28
C ALA A 49 23.07 -10.58 -31.99
N ASN A 50 23.86 -9.68 -31.40
CA ASN A 50 25.30 -9.89 -31.19
C ASN A 50 25.62 -10.43 -29.79
N PHE A 51 24.85 -10.04 -28.78
CA PHE A 51 25.10 -10.38 -27.36
C PHE A 51 23.79 -10.81 -26.66
N PRO A 52 23.23 -11.98 -27.01
CA PRO A 52 21.95 -12.44 -26.47
C PRO A 52 21.96 -12.58 -24.94
N ALA A 53 23.08 -13.04 -24.36
CA ALA A 53 23.22 -13.18 -22.90
C ALA A 53 23.11 -11.84 -22.15
N ALA A 54 23.65 -10.74 -22.72
CA ALA A 54 23.56 -9.42 -22.11
C ALA A 54 22.14 -8.84 -22.22
N ALA A 55 21.43 -9.13 -23.32
CA ALA A 55 20.04 -8.75 -23.49
C ALA A 55 19.13 -9.49 -22.49
N ASP A 56 19.32 -10.79 -22.32
CA ASP A 56 18.53 -11.60 -21.37
C ASP A 56 18.74 -11.14 -19.93
N MET A 57 19.99 -10.87 -19.52
CA MET A 57 20.28 -10.31 -18.19
C MET A 57 19.62 -8.93 -17.98
N SER A 58 19.59 -8.10 -19.02
CA SER A 58 18.91 -6.80 -18.95
C SER A 58 17.40 -6.96 -18.69
N PHE A 59 16.75 -7.94 -19.33
CA PHE A 59 15.35 -8.27 -19.06
C PHE A 59 15.12 -8.82 -17.65
N VAL A 60 16.04 -9.65 -17.16
CA VAL A 60 15.99 -10.16 -15.78
C VAL A 60 16.09 -9.02 -14.77
N ILE A 61 16.97 -8.05 -15.00
CA ILE A 61 17.12 -6.85 -14.14
C ILE A 61 15.83 -6.02 -14.16
N LEU A 62 15.27 -5.75 -15.34
CA LEU A 62 14.01 -5.00 -15.47
C LEU A 62 12.84 -5.72 -14.80
N GLY A 63 12.68 -7.01 -15.05
CA GLY A 63 11.64 -7.83 -14.42
C GLY A 63 11.81 -7.91 -12.91
N GLY A 64 13.03 -8.11 -12.44
CA GLY A 64 13.37 -8.15 -11.01
C GLY A 64 13.04 -6.84 -10.29
N GLY A 65 13.32 -5.69 -10.91
CA GLY A 65 12.98 -4.39 -10.33
C GLY A 65 11.48 -4.14 -10.21
N VAL A 66 10.69 -4.58 -11.20
CA VAL A 66 9.23 -4.51 -11.13
C VAL A 66 8.69 -5.41 -10.01
N ILE A 67 9.19 -6.65 -9.91
CA ILE A 67 8.79 -7.59 -8.86
C ILE A 67 9.15 -7.04 -7.47
N ALA A 68 10.36 -6.49 -7.32
CA ALA A 68 10.80 -5.87 -6.07
C ALA A 68 9.95 -4.64 -5.71
N GLY A 69 9.64 -3.78 -6.69
CA GLY A 69 8.75 -2.64 -6.51
C GLY A 69 7.33 -3.06 -6.08
N LEU A 70 6.78 -4.10 -6.69
CA LEU A 70 5.49 -4.67 -6.29
C LEU A 70 5.55 -5.30 -4.89
N GLY A 71 6.64 -5.98 -4.54
CA GLY A 71 6.87 -6.52 -3.20
C GLY A 71 6.87 -5.44 -2.12
N LEU A 72 7.53 -4.31 -2.39
CA LEU A 72 7.49 -3.13 -1.51
C LEU A 72 6.09 -2.53 -1.42
N ALA A 73 5.35 -2.45 -2.52
CA ALA A 73 3.97 -1.99 -2.50
C ALA A 73 3.09 -2.88 -1.60
N LEU A 74 3.26 -4.20 -1.66
CA LEU A 74 2.55 -5.15 -0.80
C LEU A 74 2.89 -4.94 0.68
N ALA A 75 4.17 -4.76 1.01
CA ALA A 75 4.61 -4.52 2.38
C ALA A 75 4.01 -3.23 2.98
N VAL A 76 4.05 -2.13 2.22
CA VAL A 76 3.50 -0.83 2.64
C VAL A 76 1.97 -0.85 2.72
N VAL A 77 1.30 -1.51 1.78
CA VAL A 77 -0.16 -1.67 1.82
C VAL A 77 -0.60 -2.52 3.02
N SER A 78 0.15 -3.57 3.35
CA SER A 78 -0.11 -4.44 4.50
C SER A 78 -0.02 -3.69 5.84
N GLU A 79 0.95 -2.79 5.99
CA GLU A 79 1.08 -1.95 7.20
C GLU A 79 -0.14 -1.02 7.39
N SER A 80 -0.76 -0.57 6.29
CA SER A 80 -2.01 0.18 6.37
C SER A 80 -3.19 -0.70 6.82
N LEU A 81 -3.19 -2.00 6.51
CA LEU A 81 -4.21 -2.96 6.96
C LEU A 81 -4.04 -3.31 8.44
N SER A 82 -2.81 -3.47 8.93
CA SER A 82 -2.56 -3.76 10.35
C SER A 82 -2.91 -2.58 11.27
N THR A 83 -2.88 -1.35 10.75
CA THR A 83 -3.32 -0.16 11.48
C THR A 83 -4.83 -0.14 11.73
N PHE A 84 -5.64 -0.79 10.88
CA PHE A 84 -7.07 -1.00 11.15
C PHE A 84 -7.33 -2.03 12.27
N GLY A 85 -6.32 -2.80 12.67
CA GLY A 85 -6.38 -3.77 13.76
C GLY A 85 -6.03 -3.20 15.13
N VAL A 86 -5.56 -1.95 15.22
CA VAL A 86 -5.29 -1.31 16.52
C VAL A 86 -6.59 -0.67 17.01
N THR A 87 -7.39 -1.46 17.73
CA THR A 87 -8.52 -0.95 18.50
C THR A 87 -8.00 0.04 19.53
N HIS A 88 -7.99 1.34 19.20
CA HIS A 88 -7.77 2.37 20.19
C HIS A 88 -9.05 2.56 20.99
N TRP A 89 -8.92 2.72 22.30
CA TRP A 89 -10.06 3.11 23.12
C TRP A 89 -10.49 4.52 22.73
N GLN A 90 -11.59 4.60 21.99
CA GLN A 90 -12.13 5.85 21.48
C GLN A 90 -12.48 6.78 22.65
N SER A 91 -11.96 8.01 22.63
CA SER A 91 -12.19 8.96 23.74
C SER A 91 -13.64 9.48 23.73
N LYS A 92 -14.12 10.00 24.87
CA LYS A 92 -15.48 10.59 24.98
C LYS A 92 -15.73 11.71 23.95
N ALA A 93 -14.68 12.46 23.57
CA ALA A 93 -14.78 13.51 22.57
C ALA A 93 -14.99 12.97 21.15
N GLU A 94 -14.30 11.87 20.81
CA GLU A 94 -14.46 11.18 19.52
C GLU A 94 -15.81 10.48 19.40
N LEU A 95 -16.31 9.86 20.48
CA LEU A 95 -17.65 9.27 20.54
C LEU A 95 -18.76 10.31 20.35
N ARG A 96 -18.58 11.54 20.86
CA ARG A 96 -19.51 12.66 20.63
C ARG A 96 -19.47 13.13 19.17
N LYS A 97 -18.27 13.20 18.57
CA LYS A 97 -18.08 13.60 17.17
C LYS A 97 -18.69 12.58 16.20
N ASN A 98 -18.60 11.29 16.54
CA ASN A 98 -19.17 10.18 15.75
C ASN A 98 -20.67 9.93 16.00
N LYS A 99 -21.36 10.86 16.69
CA LYS A 99 -22.80 10.78 17.01
C LYS A 99 -23.23 9.49 17.73
N MET A 100 -22.28 8.83 18.42
CA MET A 100 -22.55 7.62 19.20
C MET A 100 -23.06 7.95 20.61
N LEU A 101 -22.99 9.21 21.04
CA LEU A 101 -23.51 9.70 22.31
C LEU A 101 -24.78 10.52 22.06
N GLU A 102 -25.91 9.84 21.87
CA GLU A 102 -27.22 10.47 21.73
C GLU A 102 -28.09 10.29 22.99
N THR A 103 -29.05 11.19 23.17
CA THR A 103 -30.07 11.12 24.21
C THR A 103 -30.96 9.89 23.99
N PRO A 104 -31.38 9.21 25.09
CA PRO A 104 -32.12 7.95 25.01
C PRO A 104 -33.45 8.15 24.28
N GLY A 105 -33.73 7.29 23.29
CA GLY A 105 -34.97 7.35 22.49
C GLY A 105 -34.77 7.23 20.97
N SER A 106 -33.54 7.07 20.48
CA SER A 106 -33.23 7.18 19.05
C SER A 106 -32.59 5.93 18.41
N GLY A 107 -32.25 4.89 19.19
CA GLY A 107 -31.61 3.65 18.70
C GLY A 107 -31.24 2.64 19.80
N PHE A 108 -30.57 1.55 19.42
CA PHE A 108 -30.18 0.43 20.30
C PHE A 108 -29.18 0.90 21.38
N LEU A 109 -29.49 0.63 22.64
CA LEU A 109 -28.75 1.12 23.80
C LEU A 109 -27.70 0.07 24.22
N LEU A 110 -26.41 0.36 24.02
CA LEU A 110 -25.34 -0.62 24.20
C LEU A 110 -24.68 -0.54 25.58
N ALA A 111 -24.38 0.67 26.07
CA ALA A 111 -23.77 0.87 27.37
C ALA A 111 -23.99 2.31 27.90
N LYS A 112 -23.89 2.48 29.22
CA LYS A 112 -23.91 3.78 29.89
C LYS A 112 -22.47 4.19 30.22
N THR A 113 -22.09 5.42 29.89
CA THR A 113 -20.70 5.92 30.07
C THR A 113 -20.29 6.20 31.53
N ALA A 114 -21.20 6.01 32.49
CA ALA A 114 -20.94 6.16 33.92
C ALA A 114 -21.87 5.28 34.78
N GLY A 115 -21.57 5.20 36.07
CA GLY A 115 -22.28 4.38 37.06
C GLY A 115 -23.80 4.58 37.13
N LYS A 116 -24.47 3.58 37.72
CA LYS A 116 -25.93 3.32 37.71
C LYS A 116 -26.79 4.58 37.94
N THR A 117 -26.37 5.49 38.82
CA THR A 117 -27.09 6.71 39.27
C THR A 117 -26.75 8.02 38.52
N SER A 118 -25.80 8.03 37.58
CA SER A 118 -25.36 9.27 36.91
C SER A 118 -26.22 9.66 35.69
N LYS A 119 -26.44 10.97 35.45
CA LYS A 119 -27.07 11.54 34.23
C LYS A 119 -26.15 11.54 33.00
N ALA A 120 -25.16 10.65 32.97
CA ALA A 120 -24.19 10.59 31.87
C ALA A 120 -24.83 10.07 30.57
N PRO A 121 -24.40 10.57 29.39
CA PRO A 121 -24.98 10.20 28.10
C PRO A 121 -24.77 8.72 27.80
N PHE A 122 -25.78 8.13 27.15
CA PHE A 122 -25.79 6.74 26.73
C PHE A 122 -25.05 6.58 25.40
N ILE A 123 -24.41 5.42 25.20
CA ILE A 123 -23.86 5.04 23.90
C ILE A 123 -25.00 4.37 23.12
N CYS A 124 -25.49 5.07 22.09
CA CYS A 124 -26.54 4.59 21.20
C CYS A 124 -25.98 4.45 19.78
N SER A 125 -26.16 3.27 19.17
CA SER A 125 -25.87 3.06 17.75
C SER A 125 -27.18 3.18 16.96
N LYS A 126 -27.23 4.11 16.01
CA LYS A 126 -28.43 4.40 15.21
C LYS A 126 -28.48 3.64 13.88
N GLN A 127 -27.39 3.00 13.44
CA GLN A 127 -27.28 2.59 12.03
C GLN A 127 -26.91 1.13 11.77
N TYR A 128 -26.27 0.40 12.69
CA TYR A 128 -26.03 -1.05 12.55
C TYR A 128 -25.83 -1.69 13.93
N PRO A 129 -26.28 -2.94 14.18
CA PRO A 129 -25.71 -3.73 15.28
C PRO A 129 -24.21 -3.89 14.97
N PRO A 130 -23.29 -3.52 15.87
CA PRO A 130 -21.90 -3.90 15.68
C PRO A 130 -21.86 -5.43 15.77
N ASN A 131 -21.64 -6.07 14.62
CA ASN A 131 -21.46 -7.52 14.54
C ASN A 131 -20.23 -7.87 15.38
N ILE A 132 -20.47 -8.31 16.60
CA ILE A 132 -19.53 -9.05 17.46
C ILE A 132 -19.54 -10.52 17.06
N VAL A 133 -19.30 -10.82 15.79
CA VAL A 133 -18.89 -12.16 15.34
C VAL A 133 -18.06 -11.94 14.08
N GLY A 134 -16.82 -12.44 14.09
CA GLY A 134 -15.93 -12.32 12.95
C GLY A 134 -16.53 -12.88 11.68
N GLN A 135 -16.21 -12.26 10.55
CA GLN A 135 -16.31 -12.89 9.24
C GLN A 135 -15.28 -12.27 8.30
N CYS A 136 -14.55 -13.21 7.69
CA CYS A 136 -13.62 -13.21 6.57
C CYS A 136 -13.51 -11.95 5.68
#